data_AF-A0A349PKB7-F1
#
_entry.id   AF-A0A349PKB7-F1
#
_cell.length_a   1.000
_cell.length_b   1.000
_cell.length_c   1.000
_cell.angle_alpha   90.00
_cell.angle_beta   90.00
_cell.angle_gamma   90.00
#
_symmetry.space_group_name_H-M   'P 1'
#
loop_
_entity.id
_entity.type
_entity.pdbx_description
1 polymer ?
#
loop_
_entity_poly.entity_id
_entity_poly.type
_entity_poly.pdbx_seq_one_letter_code
_entity_poly.pdbx_strand_id
1 'polypeptide(L)'
;MKLKPKHQDTVLGTFLSVESQIRYHEKNIVPFYNDMEAWERKEYQDVYKSNVEQLEAMAVYMMQNEALFNDLLSDYGLTVVLFIAKVKNQRYE
;
A
#
# COMPACT_ATOMS: atom_id res chain seq x y z
N MET A 1 -0.87 4.29 -10.79
CA MET A 1 -1.44 3.46 -11.88
C MET A 1 -2.96 3.56 -11.81
N LYS A 2 -3.69 3.62 -12.93
CA LYS A 2 -5.16 3.58 -12.91
C LYS A 2 -5.61 2.13 -13.17
N LEU A 3 -6.20 1.48 -12.17
CA LEU A 3 -6.74 0.12 -12.31
C LEU A 3 -8.00 0.13 -13.19
N LYS A 4 -8.19 -0.93 -13.99
CA LYS A 4 -9.47 -1.21 -14.65
C LYS A 4 -10.55 -1.41 -13.57
N PRO A 5 -11.82 -1.03 -13.79
CA PRO A 5 -12.88 -1.11 -12.78
C PRO A 5 -13.01 -2.48 -12.10
N LYS A 6 -12.92 -3.58 -12.89
CA LYS A 6 -12.93 -4.97 -12.40
C LYS A 6 -11.84 -5.33 -11.38
N HIS A 7 -10.84 -4.46 -11.19
CA HIS A 7 -9.69 -4.68 -10.31
C HIS A 7 -9.62 -3.68 -9.15
N GLN A 8 -10.60 -2.79 -9.00
CA GLN A 8 -10.60 -1.77 -7.94
C GLN A 8 -10.88 -2.35 -6.55
N ASP A 9 -11.74 -3.38 -6.46
CA ASP A 9 -12.09 -4.03 -5.20
C ASP A 9 -11.30 -5.33 -4.95
N THR A 10 -10.24 -5.58 -5.73
CA THR A 10 -9.39 -6.76 -5.57
C THR A 10 -8.18 -6.46 -4.69
N VAL A 11 -7.39 -7.49 -4.39
CA VAL A 11 -6.10 -7.35 -3.68
C VAL A 11 -5.21 -6.27 -4.29
N LEU A 12 -5.22 -6.08 -5.63
CA LEU A 12 -4.46 -5.01 -6.28
C LEU A 12 -4.96 -3.61 -5.90
N GLY A 13 -6.28 -3.42 -5.82
CA GLY A 13 -6.90 -2.16 -5.43
C GLY A 13 -6.67 -1.86 -3.96
N THR A 14 -6.87 -2.84 -3.09
CA THR A 14 -6.58 -2.71 -1.64
C THR A 14 -5.10 -2.41 -1.42
N PHE A 15 -4.18 -3.04 -2.16
CA PHE A 15 -2.74 -2.77 -2.07
C PHE A 15 -2.41 -1.30 -2.37
N LEU A 16 -2.96 -0.75 -3.47
CA LEU A 16 -2.77 0.66 -3.82
C LEU A 16 -3.43 1.61 -2.81
N SER A 17 -4.60 1.26 -2.28
CA SER A 17 -5.33 2.07 -1.31
C SER A 17 -4.56 2.18 0.02
N VAL A 18 -4.12 1.04 0.57
CA VAL A 18 -3.33 0.99 1.81
C VAL A 18 -2.01 1.73 1.63
N GLU A 19 -1.32 1.56 0.52
CA GLU A 19 -0.10 2.33 0.23
C GLU A 19 -0.36 3.84 0.16
N SER A 20 -1.48 4.26 -0.44
CA SER A 20 -1.86 5.67 -0.47
C SER A 20 -2.14 6.24 0.93
N GLN A 21 -2.73 5.44 1.83
CA GLN A 21 -2.94 5.84 3.22
C GLN A 21 -1.63 5.98 3.97
N ILE A 22 -0.68 5.05 3.78
CA ILE A 22 0.68 5.13 4.36
C ILE A 22 1.36 6.42 3.91
N ARG A 23 1.36 6.72 2.61
CA ARG A 23 1.94 7.99 2.11
C ARG A 23 1.24 9.22 2.66
N TYR A 24 -0.09 9.19 2.74
CA TYR A 24 -0.84 10.30 3.32
C TYR A 24 -0.41 10.53 4.77
N HIS A 25 -0.25 9.46 5.53
CA HIS A 25 0.24 9.49 6.91
C HIS A 25 1.62 10.12 7.01
N GLU A 26 2.57 9.64 6.22
CA GLU A 26 3.95 10.14 6.22
C GLU A 26 4.06 11.60 5.81
N LYS A 27 3.30 12.02 4.78
CA LYS A 27 3.40 13.38 4.23
C LYS A 27 2.53 14.40 4.98
N ASN A 28 1.43 13.99 5.59
CA ASN A 28 0.41 14.91 6.12
C ASN A 28 0.09 14.74 7.61
N ILE A 29 0.55 13.67 8.26
CA ILE A 29 0.26 13.43 9.68
C ILE A 29 1.56 13.45 10.50
N VAL A 30 2.56 12.67 10.10
CA VAL A 30 3.87 12.59 10.80
C VAL A 30 4.49 13.97 11.08
N PRO A 31 4.49 14.95 10.16
CA PRO A 31 5.08 16.27 10.41
C PRO A 31 4.46 17.00 11.61
N PHE A 32 3.22 16.68 11.97
CA PHE A 32 2.46 17.34 13.03
C PHE A 32 2.44 16.56 14.34
N TYR A 33 3.14 15.42 14.42
CA TYR A 33 3.15 14.60 15.65
C TYR A 33 3.54 15.38 16.90
N ASN A 34 4.46 16.34 16.80
CA ASN A 34 4.91 17.13 17.94
C ASN A 34 3.82 18.04 18.51
N ASP A 35 2.84 18.42 17.70
CA ASP A 35 1.73 19.30 18.07
C ASP A 35 0.50 18.51 18.56
N MET A 36 0.50 17.18 18.39
CA MET A 36 -0.60 16.30 18.78
C MET A 36 -0.52 15.90 20.25
N GLU A 37 -1.71 15.76 20.85
CA GLU A 37 -1.89 15.11 22.13
C GLU A 37 -1.35 13.67 22.11
N ALA A 38 -0.87 13.19 23.25
CA ALA A 38 -0.20 11.89 23.33
C ALA A 38 -1.11 10.72 22.88
N TRP A 39 -2.41 10.79 23.16
CA TRP A 39 -3.37 9.77 22.76
C TRP A 39 -3.63 9.80 21.24
N GLU A 40 -3.79 10.98 20.65
CA GLU A 40 -4.03 11.16 19.21
C GLU A 40 -2.83 10.68 18.40
N ARG A 41 -1.61 11.07 18.83
CA ARG A 41 -0.36 10.60 18.24
C ARG A 41 -0.28 9.08 18.25
N LYS A 42 -0.67 8.45 19.36
CA LYS A 42 -0.67 6.99 19.49
C LYS A 42 -1.65 6.34 18.52
N GLU A 43 -2.88 6.84 18.42
CA GLU A 43 -3.88 6.30 17.48
C GLU A 43 -3.38 6.36 16.04
N TYR A 44 -2.81 7.49 15.63
CA TYR A 44 -2.21 7.63 14.31
C TYR A 44 -1.03 6.66 14.09
N GLN A 45 -0.15 6.50 15.08
CA GLN A 45 0.95 5.54 14.99
C GLN A 45 0.45 4.09 14.86
N ASP A 46 -0.59 3.72 15.60
CA ASP A 46 -1.19 2.38 15.56
C ASP A 46 -1.86 2.11 14.19
N VAL A 47 -2.62 3.07 13.67
CA VAL A 47 -3.22 2.99 12.32
C VAL A 47 -2.15 2.85 11.24
N TYR A 48 -1.12 3.68 11.31
CA TYR A 48 0.00 3.63 10.38
C TYR A 48 0.72 2.28 10.40
N LYS A 49 1.02 1.77 11.60
CA LYS A 49 1.65 0.47 11.78
C LYS A 49 0.79 -0.65 11.20
N SER A 50 -0.51 -0.65 11.49
CA SER A 50 -1.46 -1.64 10.96
C SER A 50 -1.49 -1.62 9.42
N ASN A 51 -1.51 -0.44 8.81
CA ASN A 51 -1.45 -0.30 7.36
C ASN A 51 -0.15 -0.84 6.77
N VAL A 52 1.01 -0.57 7.39
CA VAL A 52 2.31 -1.11 6.95
C VAL A 52 2.30 -2.65 7.01
N GLU A 53 1.87 -3.22 8.12
CA GLU A 53 1.76 -4.68 8.29
C GLU A 53 0.80 -5.30 7.27
N GLN A 54 -0.34 -4.66 7.01
CA GLN A 54 -1.30 -5.11 6.00
C GLN A 54 -0.69 -5.07 4.58
N LEU A 55 0.05 -4.01 4.24
CA LEU A 55 0.72 -3.89 2.94
C LEU A 55 1.78 -4.98 2.75
N GLU A 56 2.55 -5.29 3.80
CA GLU A 56 3.54 -6.36 3.79
C GLU A 56 2.89 -7.75 3.64
N ALA A 57 1.83 -8.02 4.40
CA ALA A 57 1.08 -9.26 4.29
C ALA A 57 0.50 -9.46 2.89
N MET A 58 -0.06 -8.41 2.29
CA MET A 58 -0.55 -8.46 0.91
C MET A 58 0.58 -8.68 -0.11
N ALA A 59 1.76 -8.05 0.09
CA ALA A 59 2.92 -8.28 -0.77
C ALA A 59 3.38 -9.75 -0.72
N VAL A 60 3.46 -10.32 0.48
CA VAL A 60 3.79 -11.74 0.68
C VAL A 60 2.75 -12.63 0.02
N TYR A 61 1.46 -12.36 0.24
CA TYR A 61 0.38 -13.11 -0.39
C TYR A 61 0.45 -13.08 -1.93
N MET A 62 0.72 -11.92 -2.51
CA MET A 62 0.88 -11.77 -3.96
C MET A 62 2.09 -12.55 -4.49
N MET A 63 3.21 -12.54 -3.77
CA MET A 63 4.41 -13.33 -4.12
C MET A 63 4.15 -14.84 -4.01
N GLN A 64 3.43 -15.30 -3.00
CA GLN A 64 3.08 -16.71 -2.84
C GLN A 64 2.10 -17.21 -3.92
N ASN A 65 1.28 -16.31 -4.47
CA ASN A 65 0.30 -16.60 -5.51
C ASN A 65 0.71 -15.95 -6.84
N GLU A 66 2.01 -15.91 -7.12
CA GLU A 66 2.58 -15.08 -8.18
C GLU A 66 1.97 -15.36 -9.56
N ALA A 67 1.71 -16.62 -9.93
CA ALA A 67 1.13 -16.96 -11.23
C ALA A 67 -0.23 -16.27 -11.46
N LEU A 68 -1.14 -16.36 -10.48
CA LEU A 68 -2.47 -15.73 -10.56
C LEU A 68 -2.35 -14.22 -10.74
N PHE A 69 -1.46 -13.59 -9.98
CA PHE A 69 -1.29 -12.14 -10.03
C PHE A 69 -0.50 -11.67 -11.24
N ASN A 70 0.45 -12.46 -11.77
CA ASN A 70 1.14 -12.17 -13.02
C ASN A 70 0.16 -12.21 -14.20
N ASP A 71 -0.76 -13.18 -14.23
CA ASP A 71 -1.82 -13.19 -15.24
C ASP A 71 -2.67 -11.92 -15.16
N LEU A 72 -3.08 -11.51 -13.96
CA LEU A 72 -3.84 -10.26 -13.75
C LEU A 72 -3.03 -8.99 -14.07
N LEU A 73 -1.73 -8.98 -13.78
CA LEU A 73 -0.84 -7.83 -13.99
C LEU A 73 -0.32 -7.74 -15.43
N SER A 74 -0.39 -8.83 -16.20
CA SER A 74 -0.05 -8.86 -17.62
C SER A 74 -0.91 -7.89 -18.44
N ASP A 75 -2.17 -7.70 -18.05
CA ASP A 75 -3.11 -6.69 -18.56
C ASP A 75 -2.58 -5.26 -18.47
N TYR A 76 -1.55 -5.04 -17.64
CA TYR A 76 -0.89 -3.76 -17.37
C TYR A 76 0.60 -3.77 -17.74
N GLY A 77 1.11 -4.85 -18.35
CA GLY A 77 2.53 -5.01 -18.66
C GLY A 77 3.44 -5.08 -17.44
N LEU A 78 2.94 -5.59 -16.30
CA LEU A 78 3.68 -5.70 -15.05
C LEU A 78 3.77 -7.16 -14.60
N THR A 79 4.82 -7.46 -13.84
CA THR A 79 4.89 -8.65 -12.98
C THR A 79 4.58 -8.27 -11.54
N VAL A 80 4.29 -9.25 -10.67
CA VAL A 80 4.09 -9.05 -9.24
C VAL A 80 5.27 -8.31 -8.62
N VAL A 81 6.49 -8.75 -8.91
CA VAL A 81 7.72 -8.14 -8.39
C VAL A 81 7.82 -6.67 -8.81
N LEU A 82 7.62 -6.38 -10.11
CA LEU A 82 7.67 -5.01 -10.63
C LEU A 82 6.54 -4.14 -10.08
N PHE A 83 5.34 -4.69 -9.91
CA PHE A 83 4.22 -4.00 -9.31
C PHE A 83 4.51 -3.62 -7.86
N ILE A 84 4.90 -4.58 -7.03
CA ILE A 84 5.23 -4.34 -5.61
C ILE A 84 6.36 -3.33 -5.50
N ALA A 85 7.44 -3.48 -6.28
CA ALA A 85 8.57 -2.56 -6.28
C ALA A 85 8.14 -1.15 -6.70
N LYS A 86 7.37 -1.02 -7.78
CA LYS A 86 6.90 0.28 -8.27
C LYS A 86 6.01 0.99 -7.25
N VAL A 87 5.10 0.27 -6.62
CA VAL A 87 4.19 0.85 -5.62
C VAL A 87 4.95 1.23 -4.35
N LYS A 88 5.88 0.40 -3.87
CA LYS A 88 6.68 0.72 -2.68
C LYS A 88 7.75 1.80 -2.93
N ASN A 89 8.34 1.88 -4.13
CA ASN A 89 9.36 2.89 -4.44
C ASN A 89 8.80 4.30 -4.60
N GLN A 90 7.52 4.45 -4.95
CA GLN A 90 6.81 5.74 -4.93
C GLN A 90 6.73 6.39 -3.54
N ARG A 91 7.15 5.68 -2.50
CA ARG A 91 7.27 6.20 -1.13
C ARG A 91 8.47 7.13 -0.94
N TYR A 92 9.53 6.95 -1.73
CA TYR A 92 10.78 7.70 -1.61
C TYR A 92 10.93 8.83 -2.64
N GLU A 93 9.89 9.07 -3.46
CA GLU A 93 9.76 10.20 -4.38
C GLU A 93 8.84 11.30 -3.79
#